data_AF-A0A210QHE1-F1
#
_entry.id   AF-A0A210QHE1-F1
#
_cell.length_a   1.000
_cell.length_b   1.000
_cell.length_c   1.000
_cell.angle_alpha   90.00
_cell.angle_beta   90.00
_cell.angle_gamma   90.00
#
_symmetry.space_group_name_H-M   'P 1'
#
loop_
_entity.id
_entity.type
_entity.pdbx_description
1 polymer ?
#
loop_
_entity_poly.entity_id
_entity_poly.type
_entity_poly.pdbx_seq_one_letter_code
_entity_poly.pdbx_strand_id
1 'polypeptide(L)'
;MPSYKVADIELADWGRKCIEIAENEMPGLMQMRTKYGKSKPLAGARIAGCLHMTTQTAVLIETLTALGAEVQWSSCNIFSTQDFAAAAIAKTGVPVYAWKGETDEEYMWCIEQTLVFADGKPLNMILDDGGDLTNLIHERFPEYLKDIRGLSEETTTGVHNLYRMMKNGKLKVPAINVNDSVTKSKFDNLYGCRESLVDGIKRATDVMLAGKVAMVAGYGDVGKGSAHALRAFGARVLITEIDPINALQAAMEGFEVTTVEEALKKARIFVTATGCKDIIHGEMFEQMLEDAIVCNIGHFDCELDVKWLNDNCAKKEQIKPQVDRYTLKSGRHIILLAEGRLVNLGCAHGHPSFVMSNSFTNQVLAQIELWTKQSDYKVGVHLLPKSLDEQVAAAHLEHLGVKLTKLSSDQSEYLGIPQEGPFKPEIYRY
;
A
#
# COMPACT_ATOMS: atom_id res chain seq x y z
N MET A 1 5.16 -2.24 -29.37
CA MET A 1 5.81 -2.08 -28.05
C MET A 1 6.14 -3.48 -27.53
N PRO A 2 7.13 -3.67 -26.64
CA PRO A 2 7.48 -5.00 -26.16
C PRO A 2 6.29 -5.63 -25.43
N SER A 3 6.15 -6.96 -25.50
CA SER A 3 5.06 -7.70 -24.84
C SER A 3 5.10 -7.62 -23.31
N TYR A 4 6.28 -7.36 -22.75
CA TYR A 4 6.57 -7.11 -21.34
C TYR A 4 7.97 -6.50 -21.24
N LYS A 5 8.35 -5.93 -20.09
CA LYS A 5 9.73 -5.57 -19.74
C LYS A 5 9.96 -5.81 -18.24
N VAL A 6 10.81 -6.77 -17.92
CA VAL A 6 11.18 -7.18 -16.56
C VAL A 6 12.71 -7.29 -16.47
N ALA A 7 13.27 -7.30 -15.25
CA ALA A 7 14.72 -7.36 -15.06
C ALA A 7 15.37 -8.61 -15.66
N ASP A 8 14.82 -9.79 -15.32
CA ASP A 8 15.32 -11.09 -15.76
C ASP A 8 14.18 -12.11 -15.81
N ILE A 9 13.86 -12.59 -17.00
CA ILE A 9 12.78 -13.57 -17.22
C ILE A 9 13.12 -14.96 -16.68
N GLU A 10 14.41 -15.28 -16.49
CA GLU A 10 14.86 -16.58 -15.97
C GLU A 10 14.48 -16.78 -14.48
N LEU A 11 14.11 -15.70 -13.78
CA LEU A 11 13.64 -15.76 -12.40
C LEU A 11 12.21 -16.33 -12.26
N ALA A 12 11.50 -16.57 -13.36
CA ALA A 12 10.09 -16.93 -13.34
C ALA A 12 9.78 -18.23 -12.59
N ASP A 13 10.66 -19.24 -12.63
CA ASP A 13 10.44 -20.52 -11.94
C ASP A 13 10.60 -20.38 -10.42
N TRP A 14 11.50 -19.49 -9.97
CA TRP A 14 11.56 -19.11 -8.56
C TRP A 14 10.32 -18.32 -8.16
N GLY A 15 9.92 -17.34 -8.97
CA GLY A 15 8.72 -16.55 -8.69
C GLY A 15 7.45 -17.39 -8.62
N ARG A 16 7.29 -18.40 -9.48
CA ARG A 16 6.16 -19.35 -9.38
C ARG A 16 6.11 -20.04 -8.02
N LYS A 17 7.24 -20.53 -7.50
CA LYS A 17 7.30 -21.16 -6.17
C LYS A 17 6.94 -20.18 -5.05
N CYS A 18 7.37 -18.92 -5.15
CA CYS A 18 6.96 -17.88 -4.19
C CYS A 18 5.46 -17.60 -4.24
N ILE A 19 4.89 -17.54 -5.46
CA ILE A 19 3.45 -17.34 -5.67
C ILE A 19 2.66 -18.51 -5.06
N GLU A 20 3.05 -19.76 -5.29
CA GLU A 20 2.38 -20.95 -4.71
C GLU A 20 2.37 -20.91 -3.17
N ILE A 21 3.45 -20.44 -2.54
CA ILE A 21 3.48 -20.23 -1.08
C ILE A 21 2.53 -19.10 -0.68
N ALA A 22 2.54 -17.98 -1.40
CA ALA A 22 1.67 -16.85 -1.11
C ALA A 22 0.20 -17.20 -1.29
N GLU A 23 -0.18 -18.00 -2.28
CA GLU A 23 -1.57 -18.46 -2.49
C GLU A 23 -2.14 -19.17 -1.25
N ASN A 24 -1.32 -19.97 -0.58
CA ASN A 24 -1.73 -20.63 0.67
C ASN A 24 -1.98 -19.64 1.82
N GLU A 25 -1.33 -18.48 1.80
CA GLU A 25 -1.53 -17.41 2.78
C GLU A 25 -2.52 -16.33 2.30
N MET A 26 -3.18 -16.52 1.14
CA MET A 26 -4.13 -15.56 0.58
C MET A 26 -5.54 -16.14 0.40
N PRO A 27 -6.18 -16.60 1.49
CA PRO A 27 -7.44 -17.33 1.43
C PRO A 27 -8.59 -16.51 0.81
N GLY A 28 -8.59 -15.19 0.99
CA GLY A 28 -9.59 -14.30 0.39
C GLY A 28 -9.57 -14.34 -1.14
N LEU A 29 -8.38 -14.19 -1.74
CA LEU A 29 -8.21 -14.27 -3.19
C LEU A 29 -8.51 -15.68 -3.72
N MET A 30 -8.09 -16.72 -3.02
CA MET A 30 -8.40 -18.11 -3.40
C MET A 30 -9.91 -18.39 -3.35
N GLN A 31 -10.61 -17.81 -2.38
CA GLN A 31 -12.07 -17.89 -2.32
C GLN A 31 -12.72 -17.14 -3.49
N MET A 32 -12.19 -15.97 -3.91
CA MET A 32 -12.70 -15.26 -5.09
C MET A 32 -12.56 -16.11 -6.36
N ARG A 33 -11.40 -16.75 -6.57
CA ARG A 33 -11.18 -17.68 -7.70
C ARG A 33 -12.20 -18.82 -7.67
N THR A 34 -12.41 -19.44 -6.51
CA THR A 34 -13.36 -20.55 -6.34
C THR A 34 -14.80 -20.11 -6.62
N LYS A 35 -15.21 -18.96 -6.07
CA LYS A 35 -16.59 -18.46 -6.17
C LYS A 35 -16.93 -17.92 -7.56
N TYR A 36 -16.01 -17.20 -8.20
CA TYR A 36 -16.29 -16.42 -9.41
C TYR A 36 -15.55 -16.90 -10.67
N GLY A 37 -14.56 -17.80 -10.54
CA GLY A 37 -13.75 -18.25 -11.68
C GLY A 37 -14.55 -18.94 -12.79
N LYS A 38 -15.65 -19.62 -12.45
CA LYS A 38 -16.55 -20.26 -13.43
C LYS A 38 -17.43 -19.26 -14.17
N SER A 39 -17.99 -18.27 -13.46
CA SER A 39 -18.90 -17.29 -14.06
C SER A 39 -18.16 -16.18 -14.82
N LYS A 40 -16.86 -16.01 -14.56
CA LYS A 40 -15.98 -15.00 -15.17
C LYS A 40 -16.62 -13.61 -15.21
N PRO A 41 -16.93 -13.02 -14.03
CA PRO A 41 -17.67 -11.76 -13.98
C PRO A 41 -16.91 -10.59 -14.64
N LEU A 42 -15.58 -10.67 -14.74
CA LEU A 42 -14.74 -9.63 -15.34
C LEU A 42 -14.48 -9.86 -16.84
N ALA A 43 -15.19 -10.79 -17.49
CA ALA A 43 -15.09 -10.98 -18.93
C ALA A 43 -15.31 -9.66 -19.69
N GLY A 44 -14.34 -9.29 -20.52
CA GLY A 44 -14.32 -8.04 -21.30
C GLY A 44 -13.72 -6.82 -20.59
N ALA A 45 -13.38 -6.94 -19.31
CA ALA A 45 -12.59 -5.93 -18.60
C ALA A 45 -11.14 -5.97 -19.11
N ARG A 46 -10.59 -4.78 -19.34
CA ARG A 46 -9.21 -4.49 -19.72
C ARG A 46 -8.65 -3.60 -18.62
N ILE A 47 -8.08 -4.24 -17.60
CA ILE A 47 -7.63 -3.61 -16.37
C ILE A 47 -6.16 -3.19 -16.52
N ALA A 48 -5.91 -1.88 -16.50
CA ALA A 48 -4.55 -1.38 -16.27
C ALA A 48 -4.33 -1.25 -14.76
N GLY A 49 -3.32 -1.95 -14.24
CA GLY A 49 -2.92 -1.89 -12.84
C GLY A 49 -1.64 -1.09 -12.65
N CYS A 50 -1.65 -0.15 -11.70
CA CYS A 50 -0.45 0.53 -11.21
C CYS A 50 -0.36 0.32 -9.70
N LEU A 51 0.39 -0.71 -9.31
CA LEU A 51 0.53 -1.17 -7.93
C LEU A 51 1.84 -1.93 -7.79
N HIS A 52 2.51 -1.83 -6.63
CA HIS A 52 3.74 -2.56 -6.31
C HIS A 52 3.78 -3.98 -6.91
N MET A 53 4.74 -4.25 -7.80
CA MET A 53 4.83 -5.56 -8.48
C MET A 53 5.51 -6.62 -7.60
N THR A 54 4.76 -7.15 -6.64
CA THR A 54 5.21 -8.12 -5.63
C THR A 54 4.66 -9.52 -5.87
N THR A 55 5.10 -10.49 -5.06
CA THR A 55 4.50 -11.84 -5.02
C THR A 55 3.00 -11.80 -4.72
N GLN A 56 2.57 -10.94 -3.79
CA GLN A 56 1.16 -10.82 -3.42
C GLN A 56 0.35 -10.24 -4.58
N THR A 57 0.89 -9.24 -5.27
CA THR A 57 0.25 -8.62 -6.43
C THR A 57 0.17 -9.59 -7.60
N ALA A 58 1.15 -10.48 -7.77
CA ALA A 58 1.07 -11.57 -8.73
C ALA A 58 -0.16 -12.48 -8.49
N VAL A 59 -0.48 -12.80 -7.23
CA VAL A 59 -1.70 -13.56 -6.88
C VAL A 59 -2.98 -12.77 -7.21
N LEU A 60 -2.99 -11.45 -6.99
CA LEU A 60 -4.08 -10.56 -7.40
C LEU A 60 -4.28 -10.57 -8.92
N ILE A 61 -3.21 -10.36 -9.70
CA ILE A 61 -3.22 -10.37 -11.17
C ILE A 61 -3.82 -11.68 -11.69
N GLU A 62 -3.32 -12.83 -11.22
CA GLU A 62 -3.82 -14.13 -11.63
C GLU A 62 -5.28 -14.36 -11.19
N THR A 63 -5.72 -13.75 -10.09
CA THR A 63 -7.13 -13.78 -9.67
C THR A 63 -8.01 -12.98 -10.63
N LEU A 64 -7.61 -11.78 -11.03
CA LEU A 64 -8.35 -10.96 -12.01
C LEU A 64 -8.45 -11.68 -13.36
N THR A 65 -7.35 -12.28 -13.84
CA THR A 65 -7.33 -13.08 -15.07
C THR A 65 -8.20 -14.34 -14.95
N ALA A 66 -8.16 -15.05 -13.81
CA ALA A 66 -9.03 -16.20 -13.56
C ALA A 66 -10.53 -15.83 -13.64
N LEU A 67 -10.86 -14.63 -13.17
CA LEU A 67 -12.20 -14.03 -13.24
C LEU A 67 -12.58 -13.46 -14.61
N GLY A 68 -11.70 -13.55 -15.61
CA GLY A 68 -11.99 -13.25 -17.01
C GLY A 68 -11.48 -11.90 -17.52
N ALA A 69 -10.76 -11.12 -16.70
CA ALA A 69 -10.17 -9.86 -17.15
C ALA A 69 -8.94 -10.10 -18.05
N GLU A 70 -8.76 -9.22 -19.03
CA GLU A 70 -7.46 -8.93 -19.61
C GLU A 70 -6.75 -7.92 -18.70
N VAL A 71 -5.47 -8.14 -18.42
CA VAL A 71 -4.72 -7.35 -17.43
C VAL A 71 -3.38 -6.90 -18.03
N GLN A 72 -2.98 -5.65 -17.78
CA GLN A 72 -1.61 -5.15 -18.01
C GLN A 72 -1.15 -4.40 -16.76
N TRP A 73 0.13 -4.50 -16.40
CA TRP A 73 0.60 -4.05 -15.09
C TRP A 73 1.90 -3.25 -15.12
N SER A 74 1.97 -2.22 -14.28
CA SER A 74 3.18 -1.50 -13.89
C SER A 74 3.28 -1.39 -12.37
N SER A 75 4.48 -1.16 -11.86
CA SER A 75 4.67 -0.82 -10.44
C SER A 75 4.19 0.61 -10.16
N CYS A 76 3.86 0.93 -8.89
CA CYS A 76 3.63 2.30 -8.40
C CYS A 76 4.83 2.86 -7.61
N ASN A 77 5.94 2.11 -7.53
CA ASN A 77 7.16 2.57 -6.87
C ASN A 77 8.41 1.88 -7.43
N ILE A 78 9.40 2.71 -7.76
CA ILE A 78 10.66 2.32 -8.42
C ILE A 78 11.50 1.28 -7.69
N PHE A 79 11.32 1.10 -6.37
CA PHE A 79 12.09 0.13 -5.57
C PHE A 79 11.26 -1.04 -5.06
N SER A 80 9.96 -1.07 -5.32
CA SER A 80 9.04 -2.06 -4.72
C SER A 80 8.92 -3.36 -5.49
N THR A 81 9.32 -3.37 -6.77
CA THR A 81 9.21 -4.56 -7.62
C THR A 81 10.05 -5.71 -7.06
N GLN A 82 9.45 -6.90 -7.01
CA GLN A 82 10.14 -8.16 -6.79
C GLN A 82 10.34 -8.81 -8.15
N ASP A 83 11.56 -8.73 -8.70
CA ASP A 83 11.84 -9.10 -10.09
C ASP A 83 11.43 -10.54 -10.44
N PHE A 84 11.56 -11.47 -9.48
CA PHE A 84 11.11 -12.84 -9.65
C PHE A 84 9.59 -12.96 -9.80
N ALA A 85 8.80 -12.14 -9.10
CA ALA A 85 7.35 -12.12 -9.23
C ALA A 85 6.93 -11.50 -10.57
N ALA A 86 7.59 -10.40 -10.98
CA ALA A 86 7.38 -9.80 -12.29
C ALA A 86 7.70 -10.79 -13.43
N ALA A 87 8.81 -11.52 -13.33
CA ALA A 87 9.18 -12.57 -14.28
C ALA A 87 8.14 -13.70 -14.34
N ALA A 88 7.64 -14.15 -13.19
CA ALA A 88 6.63 -15.21 -13.13
C ALA A 88 5.32 -14.80 -13.80
N ILE A 89 4.87 -13.54 -13.63
CA ILE A 89 3.68 -13.03 -14.32
C ILE A 89 3.95 -12.80 -15.81
N ALA A 90 5.09 -12.23 -16.20
CA ALA A 90 5.44 -12.09 -17.62
C ALA A 90 5.42 -13.46 -18.35
N LYS A 91 5.88 -14.53 -17.70
CA LYS A 91 5.87 -15.91 -18.25
C LYS A 91 4.46 -16.50 -18.41
N THR A 92 3.42 -15.98 -17.73
CA THR A 92 2.02 -16.41 -17.96
C THR A 92 1.43 -15.79 -19.24
N GLY A 93 2.10 -14.78 -19.81
CA GLY A 93 1.64 -14.02 -20.98
C GLY A 93 0.93 -12.72 -20.62
N VAL A 94 0.78 -12.39 -19.32
CA VAL A 94 0.28 -11.08 -18.88
C VAL A 94 1.37 -10.01 -19.10
N PRO A 95 1.09 -8.91 -19.82
CA PRO A 95 2.03 -7.81 -19.99
C PRO A 95 2.38 -7.13 -18.67
N VAL A 96 3.64 -7.20 -18.27
CA VAL A 96 4.19 -6.53 -17.08
C VAL A 96 5.37 -5.66 -17.47
N TYR A 97 5.36 -4.42 -17.00
CA TYR A 97 6.42 -3.43 -17.21
C TYR A 97 6.88 -2.94 -15.84
N ALA A 98 7.79 -3.69 -15.23
CA ALA A 98 8.26 -3.40 -13.87
C ALA A 98 9.60 -4.09 -13.59
N TRP A 99 10.53 -3.38 -12.95
CA TRP A 99 11.74 -3.95 -12.35
C TRP A 99 12.19 -3.14 -11.12
N LYS A 100 13.01 -3.72 -10.26
CA LYS A 100 13.55 -3.00 -9.10
C LYS A 100 14.66 -2.04 -9.55
N GLY A 101 14.58 -0.79 -9.12
CA GLY A 101 15.56 0.26 -9.44
C GLY A 101 15.29 0.98 -10.76
N GLU A 102 14.02 1.17 -11.12
CA GLU A 102 13.62 2.04 -12.23
C GLU A 102 14.11 3.48 -12.02
N THR A 103 14.44 4.17 -13.11
CA THR A 103 14.53 5.64 -13.12
C THR A 103 13.13 6.26 -13.19
N ASP A 104 12.97 7.54 -12.85
CA ASP A 104 11.68 8.22 -12.93
C ASP A 104 11.11 8.26 -14.36
N GLU A 105 11.97 8.34 -15.38
CA GLU A 105 11.57 8.27 -16.79
C GLU A 105 11.06 6.87 -17.17
N GLU A 106 11.75 5.83 -16.71
CA GLU A 106 11.34 4.44 -16.94
C GLU A 106 10.03 4.10 -16.21
N TYR A 107 9.86 4.61 -14.99
CA TYR A 107 8.63 4.48 -14.20
C TYR A 107 7.41 5.01 -14.98
N MET A 108 7.49 6.24 -15.48
CA MET A 108 6.41 6.82 -16.26
C MET A 108 6.19 6.08 -17.59
N TRP A 109 7.27 5.65 -18.24
CA TRP A 109 7.18 4.82 -19.45
C TRP A 109 6.45 3.50 -19.19
N CYS A 110 6.71 2.84 -18.06
CA CYS A 110 6.06 1.60 -17.64
C CYS A 110 4.55 1.78 -17.50
N ILE A 111 4.09 2.84 -16.83
CA ILE A 111 2.66 3.14 -16.69
C ILE A 111 2.02 3.34 -18.08
N GLU A 112 2.67 4.10 -18.97
CA GLU A 112 2.18 4.33 -20.34
C GLU A 112 2.01 3.04 -21.16
N GLN A 113 2.84 2.00 -20.92
CA GLN A 113 2.71 0.73 -21.62
C GLN A 113 1.42 -0.02 -21.28
N THR A 114 0.79 0.27 -20.14
CA THR A 114 -0.41 -0.44 -19.68
C THR A 114 -1.71 0.06 -20.32
N LEU A 115 -1.67 1.17 -21.06
CA LEU A 115 -2.87 1.90 -21.47
C LEU A 115 -3.62 1.29 -22.66
N VAL A 116 -2.92 0.58 -23.56
CA VAL A 116 -3.49 0.00 -24.79
C VAL A 116 -3.23 -1.50 -24.81
N PHE A 117 -4.28 -2.28 -25.07
CA PHE A 117 -4.26 -3.74 -25.04
C PHE A 117 -3.95 -4.32 -26.42
N ALA A 118 -3.70 -5.64 -26.48
CA ALA A 118 -3.26 -6.34 -27.69
C ALA A 118 -4.22 -6.19 -28.89
N ASP A 119 -5.51 -5.98 -28.65
CA ASP A 119 -6.52 -5.74 -29.69
C ASP A 119 -6.56 -4.27 -30.19
N GLY A 120 -5.65 -3.42 -29.70
CA GLY A 120 -5.56 -2.00 -30.00
C GLY A 120 -6.56 -1.13 -29.24
N LYS A 121 -7.40 -1.69 -28.37
CA LYS A 121 -8.33 -0.91 -27.56
C LYS A 121 -7.65 -0.38 -26.29
N PRO A 122 -8.03 0.82 -25.84
CA PRO A 122 -7.56 1.33 -24.56
C PRO A 122 -8.15 0.53 -23.39
N LEU A 123 -7.53 0.67 -22.23
CA LEU A 123 -8.07 0.21 -20.95
C LEU A 123 -9.52 0.68 -20.75
N ASN A 124 -10.31 -0.09 -20.00
CA ASN A 124 -11.67 0.28 -19.60
C ASN A 124 -11.92 0.16 -18.09
N MET A 125 -10.87 -0.18 -17.32
CA MET A 125 -10.87 -0.28 -15.87
C MET A 125 -9.48 0.12 -15.37
N ILE A 126 -9.43 0.80 -14.22
CA ILE A 126 -8.19 1.17 -13.53
C ILE A 126 -8.16 0.46 -12.17
N LEU A 127 -7.01 -0.08 -11.80
CA LEU A 127 -6.69 -0.49 -10.44
C LEU A 127 -5.43 0.26 -10.01
N ASP A 128 -5.54 1.11 -9.01
CA ASP A 128 -4.51 2.12 -8.68
C ASP A 128 -4.09 2.06 -7.21
N ASP A 129 -2.84 2.43 -6.98
CA ASP A 129 -2.20 2.59 -5.69
C ASP A 129 -1.36 3.89 -5.75
N GLY A 130 -1.90 4.95 -5.15
CA GLY A 130 -1.28 6.28 -5.09
C GLY A 130 -1.84 7.28 -6.09
N GLY A 131 -2.54 6.82 -7.13
CA GLY A 131 -3.29 7.65 -8.06
C GLY A 131 -2.50 8.11 -9.29
N ASP A 132 -1.30 7.59 -9.54
CA ASP A 132 -0.44 8.01 -10.65
C ASP A 132 -1.05 7.65 -12.01
N LEU A 133 -1.58 6.43 -12.15
CA LEU A 133 -2.27 6.00 -13.37
C LEU A 133 -3.54 6.81 -13.59
N THR A 134 -4.30 7.06 -12.53
CA THR A 134 -5.49 7.90 -12.55
C THR A 134 -5.18 9.32 -13.03
N ASN A 135 -4.14 9.94 -12.47
CA ASN A 135 -3.71 11.30 -12.85
C ASN A 135 -3.21 11.33 -14.30
N LEU A 136 -2.37 10.38 -14.69
CA LEU A 136 -1.85 10.26 -16.05
C LEU A 136 -2.98 10.26 -17.08
N ILE A 137 -4.03 9.46 -16.84
CA ILE A 137 -5.16 9.38 -17.77
C ILE A 137 -5.97 10.67 -17.77
N HIS A 138 -6.26 11.25 -16.58
CA HIS A 138 -7.06 12.47 -16.51
C HIS A 138 -6.35 13.70 -17.13
N GLU A 139 -5.02 13.74 -17.10
CA GLU A 139 -4.24 14.88 -17.53
C GLU A 139 -3.69 14.75 -18.96
N ARG A 140 -3.25 13.54 -19.35
CA ARG A 140 -2.54 13.32 -20.62
C ARG A 140 -3.30 12.48 -21.63
N PHE A 141 -4.24 11.63 -21.18
CA PHE A 141 -5.05 10.77 -22.07
C PHE A 141 -6.56 10.89 -21.80
N PRO A 142 -7.12 12.11 -21.75
CA PRO A 142 -8.53 12.32 -21.40
C PRO A 142 -9.50 11.65 -22.38
N GLU A 143 -9.06 11.33 -23.60
CA GLU A 143 -9.84 10.60 -24.60
C GLU A 143 -10.21 9.17 -24.19
N TYR A 144 -9.44 8.55 -23.28
CA TYR A 144 -9.72 7.20 -22.78
C TYR A 144 -10.80 7.19 -21.68
N LEU A 145 -11.02 8.31 -20.99
CA LEU A 145 -11.98 8.41 -19.87
C LEU A 145 -13.40 8.00 -20.25
N LYS A 146 -13.79 8.20 -21.51
CA LYS A 146 -15.15 7.87 -22.01
C LYS A 146 -15.48 6.37 -21.92
N ASP A 147 -14.47 5.51 -22.03
CA ASP A 147 -14.64 4.06 -22.09
C ASP A 147 -14.29 3.38 -20.76
N ILE A 148 -13.72 4.13 -19.79
CA ILE A 148 -13.38 3.63 -18.47
C ILE A 148 -14.63 3.57 -17.60
N ARG A 149 -15.01 2.37 -17.18
CA ARG A 149 -16.20 2.13 -16.35
C ARG A 149 -16.00 2.50 -14.89
N GLY A 150 -14.77 2.45 -14.40
CA GLY A 150 -14.44 2.88 -13.05
C GLY A 150 -12.99 2.63 -12.67
N LEU A 151 -12.63 3.13 -11.50
CA LEU A 151 -11.32 2.91 -10.86
C LEU A 151 -11.48 2.45 -9.41
N SER A 152 -10.57 1.62 -8.93
CA SER A 152 -10.45 1.30 -7.50
C SER A 152 -9.09 1.72 -6.98
N GLU A 153 -9.07 2.41 -5.85
CA GLU A 153 -7.85 3.02 -5.27
C GLU A 153 -7.58 2.50 -3.87
N GLU A 154 -6.36 2.03 -3.65
CA GLU A 154 -5.94 1.34 -2.43
C GLU A 154 -5.50 2.26 -1.29
N THR A 155 -4.93 3.42 -1.58
CA THR A 155 -4.16 4.18 -0.59
C THR A 155 -4.87 5.43 -0.09
N THR A 156 -4.50 5.84 1.13
CA THR A 156 -5.01 7.09 1.71
C THR A 156 -4.70 8.30 0.83
N THR A 157 -3.51 8.36 0.23
CA THR A 157 -3.10 9.48 -0.61
C THR A 157 -3.84 9.50 -1.94
N GLY A 158 -3.95 8.37 -2.62
CA GLY A 158 -4.71 8.28 -3.86
C GLY A 158 -6.19 8.64 -3.63
N VAL A 159 -6.78 8.17 -2.53
CA VAL A 159 -8.15 8.54 -2.12
C VAL A 159 -8.29 10.03 -1.84
N HIS A 160 -7.35 10.64 -1.11
CA HIS A 160 -7.35 12.09 -0.90
C HIS A 160 -7.26 12.85 -2.23
N ASN A 161 -6.47 12.37 -3.17
CA ASN A 161 -6.41 12.92 -4.52
C ASN A 161 -7.76 12.80 -5.24
N LEU A 162 -8.43 11.64 -5.18
CA LEU A 162 -9.75 11.43 -5.78
C LEU A 162 -10.80 12.39 -5.20
N TYR A 163 -10.86 12.56 -3.87
CA TYR A 163 -11.76 13.53 -3.25
C TYR A 163 -11.46 14.98 -3.68
N ARG A 164 -10.17 15.33 -3.82
CA ARG A 164 -9.75 16.64 -4.35
C ARG A 164 -10.18 16.82 -5.80
N MET A 165 -9.98 15.82 -6.65
CA MET A 165 -10.41 15.83 -8.05
C MET A 165 -11.94 15.95 -8.15
N MET A 166 -12.69 15.22 -7.33
CA MET A 166 -14.15 15.29 -7.25
C MET A 166 -14.62 16.70 -6.85
N LYS A 167 -14.07 17.26 -5.77
CA LYS A 167 -14.39 18.62 -5.29
C LYS A 167 -14.12 19.69 -6.35
N ASN A 168 -13.08 19.50 -7.15
CA ASN A 168 -12.69 20.42 -8.23
C ASN A 168 -13.38 20.12 -9.57
N GLY A 169 -14.32 19.17 -9.62
CA GLY A 169 -15.02 18.78 -10.86
C GLY A 169 -14.12 18.13 -11.93
N LYS A 170 -12.91 17.70 -11.55
CA LYS A 170 -11.91 17.08 -12.43
C LYS A 170 -12.08 15.56 -12.56
N LEU A 171 -12.59 14.87 -11.54
CA LEU A 171 -12.85 13.43 -11.60
C LEU A 171 -13.94 13.13 -12.65
N LYS A 172 -13.67 12.26 -13.62
CA LYS A 172 -14.59 11.95 -14.73
C LYS A 172 -15.13 10.53 -14.75
N VAL A 173 -14.64 9.65 -13.88
CA VAL A 173 -15.06 8.25 -13.77
C VAL A 173 -15.47 7.95 -12.33
N PRO A 174 -16.38 6.99 -12.09
CA PRO A 174 -16.67 6.54 -10.73
C PRO A 174 -15.46 5.84 -10.12
N ALA A 175 -15.26 6.07 -8.82
CA ALA A 175 -14.15 5.52 -8.06
C ALA A 175 -14.66 4.77 -6.82
N ILE A 176 -14.09 3.60 -6.52
CA ILE A 176 -14.24 2.96 -5.22
C ILE A 176 -12.97 3.21 -4.39
N ASN A 177 -13.17 3.82 -3.24
CA ASN A 177 -12.20 3.95 -2.18
C ASN A 177 -12.09 2.60 -1.45
N VAL A 178 -11.06 1.83 -1.81
CA VAL A 178 -10.75 0.56 -1.15
C VAL A 178 -10.03 0.82 0.18
N ASN A 179 -9.22 1.87 0.27
CA ASN A 179 -8.45 2.23 1.46
C ASN A 179 -9.30 2.22 2.74
N ASP A 180 -10.49 2.82 2.69
CA ASP A 180 -11.34 3.05 3.86
C ASP A 180 -12.30 1.88 4.17
N SER A 181 -12.15 0.75 3.48
CA SER A 181 -12.77 -0.51 3.93
C SER A 181 -12.13 -0.94 5.26
N VAL A 182 -12.88 -1.57 6.15
CA VAL A 182 -12.40 -2.10 7.45
C VAL A 182 -11.22 -3.00 7.23
N THR A 183 -11.45 -3.96 6.34
CA THR A 183 -10.55 -5.08 6.10
C THR A 183 -9.32 -4.64 5.34
N LYS A 184 -9.34 -3.44 4.75
CA LYS A 184 -8.15 -2.78 4.23
C LYS A 184 -7.50 -1.96 5.34
N SER A 185 -8.08 -0.83 5.74
CA SER A 185 -7.46 0.13 6.66
C SER A 185 -6.93 -0.47 7.97
N LYS A 186 -7.71 -1.34 8.63
CA LYS A 186 -7.33 -1.93 9.92
C LYS A 186 -6.39 -3.12 9.84
N PHE A 187 -6.17 -3.67 8.65
CA PHE A 187 -5.28 -4.81 8.48
C PHE A 187 -3.99 -4.38 7.80
N ASP A 188 -4.12 -3.76 6.62
CA ASP A 188 -3.01 -3.28 5.82
C ASP A 188 -2.19 -2.22 6.55
N ASN A 189 -2.83 -1.08 6.82
CA ASN A 189 -2.13 0.09 7.36
C ASN A 189 -1.67 -0.19 8.79
N LEU A 190 -2.44 -0.95 9.59
CA LEU A 190 -2.11 -1.24 10.98
C LEU A 190 -1.24 -2.49 11.16
N TYR A 191 -1.75 -3.67 10.81
CA TYR A 191 -1.05 -4.94 11.06
C TYR A 191 0.09 -5.18 10.07
N GLY A 192 -0.07 -4.78 8.81
CA GLY A 192 0.97 -4.88 7.78
C GLY A 192 2.20 -4.04 8.14
N CYS A 193 2.02 -2.77 8.50
CA CYS A 193 3.12 -1.91 8.95
C CYS A 193 3.72 -2.37 10.27
N ARG A 194 2.92 -2.94 11.18
CA ARG A 194 3.41 -3.51 12.46
C ARG A 194 4.41 -4.65 12.25
N GLU A 195 4.28 -5.42 11.18
CA GLU A 195 5.24 -6.48 10.86
C GLU A 195 6.40 -5.97 9.98
N SER A 196 6.08 -5.21 8.94
CA SER A 196 7.02 -4.92 7.86
C SER A 196 7.97 -3.74 8.13
N LEU A 197 7.62 -2.79 9.01
CA LEU A 197 8.50 -1.67 9.38
C LEU A 197 9.82 -2.19 9.96
N VAL A 198 9.72 -3.06 10.97
CA VAL A 198 10.89 -3.59 11.66
C VAL A 198 11.69 -4.48 10.73
N ASP A 199 11.05 -5.24 9.83
CA ASP A 199 11.75 -6.02 8.80
C ASP A 199 12.63 -5.12 7.91
N GLY A 200 12.07 -4.01 7.40
CA GLY A 200 12.81 -3.03 6.60
C GLY A 200 14.02 -2.45 7.34
N ILE A 201 13.82 -1.99 8.58
CA ILE A 201 14.92 -1.45 9.42
C ILE A 201 15.98 -2.52 9.67
N LYS A 202 15.56 -3.76 9.97
CA LYS A 202 16.46 -4.87 10.28
C LYS A 202 17.29 -5.30 9.09
N ARG A 203 16.68 -5.58 7.94
CA ARG A 203 17.43 -5.94 6.72
C ARG A 203 18.36 -4.83 6.28
N ALA A 204 17.99 -3.56 6.49
CA ALA A 204 18.85 -2.44 6.14
C ALA A 204 20.07 -2.31 7.07
N THR A 205 19.89 -2.48 8.39
CA THR A 205 20.89 -2.00 9.37
C THR A 205 21.34 -3.03 10.41
N ASP A 206 20.64 -4.16 10.52
CA ASP A 206 20.82 -5.19 11.56
C ASP A 206 20.77 -4.64 13.01
N VAL A 207 20.28 -3.40 13.19
CA VAL A 207 20.42 -2.65 14.43
C VAL A 207 19.62 -3.29 15.57
N MET A 208 20.17 -3.29 16.79
CA MET A 208 19.39 -3.62 17.99
C MET A 208 18.38 -2.50 18.30
N LEU A 209 17.08 -2.82 18.29
CA LEU A 209 15.99 -1.88 18.61
C LEU A 209 15.80 -1.70 20.13
N ALA A 210 15.97 -2.78 20.89
CA ALA A 210 15.83 -2.76 22.34
C ALA A 210 16.74 -1.70 22.99
N GLY A 211 16.17 -0.94 23.93
CA GLY A 211 16.89 0.12 24.65
C GLY A 211 17.08 1.42 23.86
N LYS A 212 16.71 1.47 22.57
CA LYS A 212 16.72 2.72 21.80
C LYS A 212 15.49 3.56 22.09
N VAL A 213 15.63 4.87 21.86
CA VAL A 213 14.49 5.78 21.71
C VAL A 213 14.16 5.88 20.23
N ALA A 214 12.91 5.64 19.87
CA ALA A 214 12.41 5.76 18.51
C ALA A 214 11.31 6.82 18.45
N MET A 215 11.37 7.72 17.47
CA MET A 215 10.30 8.67 17.18
C MET A 215 9.45 8.11 16.04
N VAL A 216 8.13 8.12 16.21
CA VAL A 216 7.15 7.89 15.15
C VAL A 216 6.36 9.18 14.95
N ALA A 217 6.49 9.80 13.78
CA ALA A 217 5.71 10.96 13.42
C ALA A 217 4.40 10.53 12.76
N GLY A 218 3.27 10.93 13.36
CA GLY A 218 1.94 10.48 12.99
C GLY A 218 1.52 9.24 13.78
N TYR A 219 0.27 9.24 14.25
CA TYR A 219 -0.36 8.17 15.03
C TYR A 219 -1.73 7.79 14.46
N GLY A 220 -1.87 7.86 13.13
CA GLY A 220 -2.91 7.15 12.39
C GLY A 220 -2.71 5.63 12.42
N ASP A 221 -3.35 4.87 11.54
CA ASP A 221 -3.24 3.39 11.57
C ASP A 221 -1.81 2.89 11.33
N VAL A 222 -1.07 3.49 10.38
CA VAL A 222 0.36 3.21 10.12
C VAL A 222 1.22 3.54 11.34
N GLY A 223 1.03 4.73 11.93
CA GLY A 223 1.76 5.16 13.12
C GLY A 223 1.50 4.27 14.33
N LYS A 224 0.25 3.85 14.54
CA LYS A 224 -0.13 2.88 15.58
C LYS A 224 0.59 1.55 15.37
N GLY A 225 0.57 0.99 14.16
CA GLY A 225 1.25 -0.27 13.86
C GLY A 225 2.76 -0.18 14.12
N SER A 226 3.36 0.90 13.60
CA SER A 226 4.78 1.21 13.74
C SER A 226 5.22 1.35 15.20
N ALA A 227 4.49 2.13 15.99
CA ALA A 227 4.80 2.37 17.40
C ALA A 227 4.70 1.09 18.23
N HIS A 228 3.65 0.29 18.02
CA HIS A 228 3.49 -0.98 18.73
C HIS A 228 4.59 -1.99 18.36
N ALA A 229 5.03 -2.04 17.10
CA ALA A 229 6.13 -2.90 16.67
C ALA A 229 7.45 -2.53 17.37
N LEU A 230 7.81 -1.25 17.35
CA LEU A 230 9.03 -0.74 17.98
C LEU A 230 9.02 -0.99 19.50
N ARG A 231 7.88 -0.75 20.17
CA ARG A 231 7.70 -1.03 21.60
C ARG A 231 7.84 -2.51 21.92
N ALA A 232 7.27 -3.40 21.09
CA ALA A 232 7.38 -4.85 21.28
C ALA A 232 8.83 -5.35 21.20
N PHE A 233 9.67 -4.70 20.39
CA PHE A 233 11.11 -4.95 20.35
C PHE A 233 11.92 -4.25 21.46
N GLY A 234 11.24 -3.61 22.44
CA GLY A 234 11.87 -2.98 23.60
C GLY A 234 12.40 -1.56 23.37
N ALA A 235 11.97 -0.88 22.30
CA ALA A 235 12.26 0.54 22.13
C ALA A 235 11.33 1.40 23.00
N ARG A 236 11.84 2.54 23.49
CA ARG A 236 11.01 3.60 24.07
C ARG A 236 10.53 4.50 22.94
N VAL A 237 9.23 4.51 22.69
CA VAL A 237 8.64 5.20 21.53
C VAL A 237 8.11 6.58 21.94
N LEU A 238 8.49 7.60 21.16
CA LEU A 238 7.97 8.95 21.21
C LEU A 238 7.03 9.15 20.01
N ILE A 239 5.89 9.79 20.24
CA ILE A 239 4.90 10.11 19.21
C ILE A 239 4.88 11.62 18.97
N THR A 240 4.76 12.03 17.71
CA THR A 240 4.43 13.41 17.35
C THR A 240 3.11 13.43 16.58
N GLU A 241 2.18 14.30 16.96
CA GLU A 241 0.85 14.36 16.35
C GLU A 241 0.31 15.78 16.30
N ILE A 242 -0.48 16.05 15.27
CA ILE A 242 -1.24 17.29 15.08
C ILE A 242 -2.72 17.12 15.46
N ASP A 243 -3.24 15.89 15.38
CA ASP A 243 -4.63 15.59 15.74
C ASP A 243 -4.74 15.28 17.24
N PRO A 244 -5.51 16.07 18.02
CA PRO A 244 -5.65 15.87 19.45
C PRO A 244 -6.31 14.53 19.82
N ILE A 245 -7.13 13.94 18.95
CA ILE A 245 -7.74 12.61 19.17
C ILE A 245 -6.66 11.53 19.08
N ASN A 246 -5.84 11.55 18.03
CA ASN A 246 -4.75 10.59 17.87
C ASN A 246 -3.68 10.78 18.96
N ALA A 247 -3.34 12.02 19.30
CA ALA A 247 -2.44 12.33 20.41
C ALA A 247 -2.97 11.78 21.74
N LEU A 248 -4.26 11.98 22.05
CA LEU A 248 -4.86 11.43 23.26
C LEU A 248 -4.83 9.90 23.25
N GLN A 249 -5.13 9.25 22.11
CA GLN A 249 -4.99 7.79 21.98
C GLN A 249 -3.56 7.32 22.28
N ALA A 250 -2.53 7.97 21.72
CA ALA A 250 -1.14 7.62 21.99
C ALA A 250 -0.79 7.75 23.48
N ALA A 251 -1.20 8.85 24.12
CA ALA A 251 -0.98 9.08 25.54
C ALA A 251 -1.67 8.01 26.41
N MET A 252 -2.89 7.61 26.06
CA MET A 252 -3.65 6.57 26.77
C MET A 252 -3.03 5.17 26.64
N GLU A 253 -2.27 4.91 25.57
CA GLU A 253 -1.46 3.69 25.41
C GLU A 253 -0.11 3.74 26.16
N GLY A 254 0.22 4.89 26.77
CA GLY A 254 1.45 5.10 27.54
C GLY A 254 2.65 5.55 26.70
N PHE A 255 2.42 6.08 25.49
CA PHE A 255 3.47 6.72 24.71
C PHE A 255 3.65 8.19 25.14
N GLU A 256 4.90 8.66 25.19
CA GLU A 256 5.21 10.08 25.35
C GLU A 256 4.85 10.79 24.03
N VAL A 257 3.92 11.76 24.09
CA VAL A 257 3.56 12.61 22.96
C VAL A 257 4.29 13.95 23.10
N THR A 258 5.10 14.30 22.10
CA THR A 258 5.95 15.50 22.11
C THR A 258 6.10 16.07 20.68
N THR A 259 6.81 17.17 20.51
CA THR A 259 7.12 17.72 19.17
C THR A 259 8.33 17.03 18.54
N VAL A 260 8.48 17.18 17.22
CA VAL A 260 9.63 16.65 16.47
C VAL A 260 10.94 17.21 17.04
N GLU A 261 10.99 18.51 17.33
CA GLU A 261 12.18 19.21 17.83
C GLU A 261 12.69 18.64 19.17
N GLU A 262 11.78 18.25 20.06
CA GLU A 262 12.15 17.61 21.33
C GLU A 262 12.56 16.15 21.14
N ALA A 263 11.97 15.45 20.16
CA ALA A 263 12.34 14.08 19.83
C ALA A 263 13.73 13.98 19.18
N LEU A 264 14.12 14.94 18.33
CA LEU A 264 15.44 15.00 17.66
C LEU A 264 16.61 14.87 18.64
N LYS A 265 16.46 15.43 19.85
CA LYS A 265 17.48 15.45 20.91
C LYS A 265 17.69 14.10 21.60
N LYS A 266 16.73 13.17 21.49
CA LYS A 266 16.67 11.94 22.29
C LYS A 266 16.64 10.68 21.43
N ALA A 267 15.98 10.72 20.27
CA ALA A 267 15.73 9.56 19.43
C ALA A 267 16.97 9.16 18.61
N ARG A 268 17.08 7.86 18.35
CA ARG A 268 18.09 7.24 17.47
C ARG A 268 17.48 6.60 16.23
N ILE A 269 16.17 6.43 16.22
CA ILE A 269 15.39 5.92 15.09
C ILE A 269 14.26 6.90 14.85
N PHE A 270 14.08 7.32 13.61
CA PHE A 270 13.04 8.23 13.17
C PHE A 270 12.24 7.55 12.07
N VAL A 271 10.93 7.42 12.30
CA VAL A 271 9.96 6.84 11.36
C VAL A 271 8.90 7.89 11.07
N THR A 272 8.77 8.28 9.81
CA THR A 272 7.68 9.18 9.37
C THR A 272 6.53 8.36 8.80
N ALA A 273 5.31 8.63 9.28
CA ALA A 273 4.08 7.91 8.96
C ALA A 273 2.88 8.87 8.90
N THR A 274 3.09 10.08 8.37
CA THR A 274 2.08 11.16 8.44
C THR A 274 1.28 11.33 7.15
N GLY A 275 1.84 10.93 6.00
CA GLY A 275 1.33 11.31 4.68
C GLY A 275 1.42 12.81 4.38
N CYS A 276 2.20 13.56 5.17
CA CYS A 276 2.39 15.00 5.07
C CYS A 276 3.85 15.34 4.77
N LYS A 277 4.06 16.43 4.03
CA LYS A 277 5.40 16.89 3.65
C LYS A 277 6.10 17.62 4.79
N ASP A 278 7.42 17.78 4.67
CA ASP A 278 8.24 18.65 5.52
C ASP A 278 8.19 18.25 7.01
N ILE A 279 8.26 16.96 7.32
CA ILE A 279 8.24 16.46 8.72
C ILE A 279 9.62 16.54 9.37
N ILE A 280 10.65 16.09 8.64
CA ILE A 280 12.05 16.27 9.04
C ILE A 280 12.75 17.01 7.91
N HIS A 281 13.10 18.27 8.16
CA HIS A 281 13.60 19.16 7.12
C HIS A 281 14.82 19.98 7.56
N GLY A 282 15.64 20.39 6.59
CA GLY A 282 16.71 21.36 6.81
C GLY A 282 17.67 21.00 7.95
N GLU A 283 17.96 22.00 8.79
CA GLU A 283 18.87 21.90 9.92
C GLU A 283 18.38 20.95 11.05
N MET A 284 17.16 20.39 10.96
CA MET A 284 16.71 19.36 11.90
C MET A 284 17.63 18.13 11.90
N PHE A 285 18.17 17.75 10.74
CA PHE A 285 19.15 16.66 10.65
C PHE A 285 20.42 16.97 11.46
N GLU A 286 20.81 18.23 11.58
CA GLU A 286 21.97 18.62 12.37
C GLU A 286 21.76 18.43 13.86
N GLN A 287 20.51 18.35 14.35
CA GLN A 287 20.23 18.15 15.78
C GLN A 287 20.23 16.68 16.20
N MET A 288 20.25 15.76 15.23
CA MET A 288 20.18 14.33 15.51
C MET A 288 21.47 13.79 16.13
N LEU A 289 21.30 12.68 16.87
CA LEU A 289 22.39 11.93 17.45
C LEU A 289 23.23 11.22 16.37
N GLU A 290 24.47 10.90 16.75
CA GLU A 290 25.37 10.11 15.90
C GLU A 290 24.74 8.79 15.46
N ASP A 291 24.82 8.51 14.15
CA ASP A 291 24.24 7.36 13.47
C ASP A 291 22.73 7.19 13.73
N ALA A 292 22.01 8.30 13.78
CA ALA A 292 20.55 8.26 13.76
C ALA A 292 20.06 7.59 12.46
N ILE A 293 19.16 6.62 12.60
CA ILE A 293 18.50 5.94 11.48
C ILE A 293 17.22 6.70 11.16
N VAL A 294 17.06 7.12 9.91
CA VAL A 294 15.91 7.89 9.43
C VAL A 294 15.27 7.13 8.28
N CYS A 295 13.96 6.90 8.38
CA CYS A 295 13.20 6.19 7.36
C CYS A 295 11.75 6.69 7.29
N ASN A 296 11.14 6.44 6.15
CA ASN A 296 9.75 6.78 5.86
C ASN A 296 8.95 5.50 5.61
N ILE A 297 7.76 5.41 6.18
CA ILE A 297 6.79 4.35 5.89
C ILE A 297 5.40 4.93 5.56
N GLY A 298 5.34 6.24 5.30
CA GLY A 298 4.14 6.95 4.84
C GLY A 298 3.79 6.60 3.40
N HIS A 299 3.67 7.59 2.52
CA HIS A 299 3.32 7.34 1.11
C HIS A 299 4.43 7.73 0.13
N PHE A 300 4.68 9.04 -0.04
CA PHE A 300 5.73 9.55 -0.94
C PHE A 300 7.00 9.97 -0.19
N ASP A 301 8.07 10.23 -0.93
CA ASP A 301 9.40 10.71 -0.48
C ASP A 301 9.43 12.19 -0.09
N CYS A 302 8.31 12.74 0.39
CA CYS A 302 8.19 14.16 0.74
C CYS A 302 8.15 14.43 2.26
N GLU A 303 8.04 13.40 3.10
CA GLU A 303 8.07 13.58 4.57
C GLU A 303 9.47 13.97 5.06
N LEU A 304 10.51 13.56 4.33
CA LEU A 304 11.92 13.78 4.64
C LEU A 304 12.56 14.67 3.57
N ASP A 305 13.24 15.74 3.98
CA ASP A 305 13.99 16.60 3.06
C ASP A 305 15.34 15.98 2.65
N VAL A 306 15.27 14.91 1.85
CA VAL A 306 16.44 14.18 1.35
C VAL A 306 17.28 15.07 0.44
N LYS A 307 16.66 16.02 -0.27
CA LYS A 307 17.36 17.01 -1.08
C LYS A 307 18.31 17.83 -0.22
N TRP A 308 17.87 18.33 0.93
CA TRP A 308 18.74 19.07 1.83
C TRP A 308 19.92 18.23 2.31
N LEU A 309 19.72 16.95 2.65
CA LEU A 309 20.83 16.05 3.02
C LEU A 309 21.86 15.92 1.89
N ASN A 310 21.40 15.71 0.65
CA ASN A 310 22.29 15.61 -0.51
C ASN A 310 23.09 16.92 -0.73
N ASP A 311 22.43 18.07 -0.61
CA ASP A 311 23.03 19.38 -0.86
C ASP A 311 23.97 19.86 0.27
N ASN A 312 23.74 19.42 1.52
CA ASN A 312 24.43 19.96 2.69
C ASN A 312 25.36 18.98 3.42
N CYS A 313 25.35 17.69 3.06
CA CYS A 313 26.29 16.75 3.64
C CYS A 313 27.73 17.05 3.21
N ALA A 314 28.69 16.73 4.08
CA ALA A 314 30.11 16.74 3.76
C ALA A 314 30.49 15.54 2.88
N LYS A 315 29.84 14.39 3.09
CA LYS A 315 30.04 13.17 2.30
C LYS A 315 28.78 12.31 2.33
N LYS A 316 28.37 11.79 1.17
CA LYS A 316 27.40 10.69 1.06
C LYS A 316 28.16 9.40 0.75
N GLU A 317 27.92 8.33 1.50
CA GLU A 317 28.48 7.01 1.26
C GLU A 317 27.37 5.96 1.17
N GLN A 318 27.25 5.30 0.02
CA GLN A 318 26.33 4.18 -0.13
C GLN A 318 26.93 2.95 0.54
N ILE A 319 26.26 2.43 1.55
CA ILE A 319 26.70 1.24 2.31
C ILE A 319 26.33 -0.03 1.54
N LYS A 320 25.09 -0.06 1.03
CA LYS A 320 24.53 -1.10 0.17
C LYS A 320 23.28 -0.54 -0.53
N PRO A 321 22.64 -1.27 -1.46
CA PRO A 321 21.40 -0.79 -2.09
C PRO A 321 20.39 -0.30 -1.04
N GLN A 322 19.86 0.90 -1.24
CA GLN A 322 18.86 1.56 -0.38
C GLN A 322 19.33 1.87 1.06
N VAL A 323 20.64 1.87 1.33
CA VAL A 323 21.19 2.31 2.62
C VAL A 323 22.35 3.26 2.39
N ASP A 324 22.12 4.53 2.72
CA ASP A 324 23.10 5.61 2.59
C ASP A 324 23.49 6.13 3.96
N ARG A 325 24.79 6.36 4.18
CA ARG A 325 25.33 7.01 5.36
C ARG A 325 25.87 8.39 4.98
N TYR A 326 25.26 9.42 5.54
CA TYR A 326 25.61 10.83 5.32
C TYR A 326 26.50 11.31 6.45
N THR A 327 27.63 11.93 6.11
CA THR A 327 28.47 12.71 7.04
C THR A 327 28.03 14.16 6.96
N LEU A 328 27.58 14.74 8.08
CA LEU A 328 27.18 16.15 8.16
C LEU A 328 28.39 17.07 8.36
N LYS A 329 28.23 18.38 8.17
CA LYS A 329 29.29 19.39 8.40
C LYS A 329 29.80 19.38 9.85
N SER A 330 28.96 18.97 10.80
CA SER A 330 29.33 18.80 12.21
C SER A 330 30.24 17.60 12.49
N GLY A 331 30.45 16.71 11.49
CA GLY A 331 31.14 15.43 11.64
C GLY A 331 30.26 14.29 12.13
N ARG A 332 28.98 14.55 12.48
CA ARG A 332 28.02 13.50 12.82
C ARG A 332 27.50 12.77 11.60
N HIS A 333 26.99 11.56 11.80
CA HIS A 333 26.43 10.72 10.74
C HIS A 333 24.93 10.49 10.86
N ILE A 334 24.27 10.40 9.70
CA ILE A 334 22.87 9.99 9.53
C ILE A 334 22.81 8.77 8.61
N ILE A 335 22.04 7.76 8.98
CA ILE A 335 21.75 6.60 8.14
C ILE A 335 20.35 6.77 7.56
N LEU A 336 20.27 7.02 6.25
CA LEU A 336 19.00 7.17 5.54
C LEU A 336 18.65 5.86 4.83
N LEU A 337 17.42 5.41 5.01
CA LEU A 337 16.91 4.19 4.38
C LEU A 337 16.03 4.53 3.17
N ALA A 338 16.18 3.71 2.12
CA ALA A 338 15.39 3.76 0.87
C ALA A 338 15.31 5.16 0.22
N GLU A 339 16.33 6.00 0.40
CA GLU A 339 16.36 7.37 -0.12
C GLU A 339 15.12 8.20 0.31
N GLY A 340 14.56 7.90 1.49
CA GLY A 340 13.35 8.54 2.01
C GLY A 340 12.02 8.03 1.43
N ARG A 341 12.05 7.02 0.55
CA ARG A 341 10.87 6.26 0.12
C ARG A 341 10.48 5.21 1.15
N LEU A 342 9.43 4.43 0.84
CA LEU A 342 8.84 3.41 1.71
C LEU A 342 9.84 2.34 2.15
N VAL A 343 10.21 2.33 3.44
CA VAL A 343 11.24 1.46 4.00
C VAL A 343 10.87 -0.03 4.00
N ASN A 344 9.60 -0.35 4.25
CA ASN A 344 9.10 -1.72 4.26
C ASN A 344 9.17 -2.39 2.88
N LEU A 345 9.03 -1.62 1.81
CA LEU A 345 9.09 -2.10 0.42
C LEU A 345 10.49 -1.93 -0.20
N GLY A 346 11.15 -0.81 0.08
CA GLY A 346 12.49 -0.52 -0.45
C GLY A 346 13.56 -1.41 0.18
N CYS A 347 13.51 -1.60 1.49
CA CYS A 347 14.51 -2.37 2.26
C CYS A 347 14.05 -3.77 2.67
N ALA A 348 12.78 -4.13 2.44
CA ALA A 348 12.25 -5.47 2.70
C ALA A 348 11.27 -5.91 1.59
N HIS A 349 10.24 -6.67 1.94
CA HIS A 349 9.31 -7.28 0.97
C HIS A 349 7.88 -6.75 1.08
N GLY A 350 7.67 -5.63 1.76
CA GLY A 350 6.35 -5.08 2.04
C GLY A 350 5.58 -5.89 3.08
N HIS A 351 4.26 -5.82 3.01
CA HIS A 351 3.37 -6.51 3.94
C HIS A 351 3.30 -8.02 3.67
N PRO A 352 3.09 -8.84 4.72
CA PRO A 352 2.93 -10.28 4.55
C PRO A 352 1.66 -10.61 3.75
N SER A 353 1.69 -11.77 3.07
CA SER A 353 0.65 -12.19 2.13
C SER A 353 -0.76 -12.20 2.71
N PHE A 354 -0.92 -12.65 3.96
CA PHE A 354 -2.22 -12.71 4.62
C PHE A 354 -2.87 -11.33 4.77
N VAL A 355 -2.08 -10.31 5.11
CA VAL A 355 -2.58 -8.93 5.20
C VAL A 355 -2.99 -8.43 3.83
N MET A 356 -2.14 -8.62 2.81
CA MET A 356 -2.44 -8.20 1.43
C MET A 356 -3.62 -8.96 0.82
N SER A 357 -3.89 -10.19 1.26
CA SER A 357 -5.10 -10.93 0.88
C SER A 357 -6.38 -10.15 1.23
N ASN A 358 -6.40 -9.43 2.35
CA ASN A 358 -7.55 -8.61 2.71
C ASN A 358 -7.69 -7.42 1.76
N SER A 359 -6.63 -6.63 1.57
CA SER A 359 -6.63 -5.48 0.65
C SER A 359 -6.99 -5.88 -0.78
N PHE A 360 -6.37 -6.93 -1.30
CA PHE A 360 -6.58 -7.35 -2.67
C PHE A 360 -7.92 -8.06 -2.89
N THR A 361 -8.50 -8.69 -1.87
CA THR A 361 -9.89 -9.17 -1.97
C THR A 361 -10.84 -7.98 -2.09
N ASN A 362 -10.60 -6.88 -1.37
CA ASN A 362 -11.38 -5.65 -1.57
C ASN A 362 -11.21 -5.09 -2.99
N GLN A 363 -9.99 -5.08 -3.54
CA GLN A 363 -9.75 -4.65 -4.92
C GLN A 363 -10.53 -5.51 -5.93
N VAL A 364 -10.48 -6.84 -5.81
CA VAL A 364 -11.23 -7.74 -6.70
C VAL A 364 -12.73 -7.48 -6.61
N LEU A 365 -13.28 -7.30 -5.40
CA LEU A 365 -14.70 -7.00 -5.21
C LEU A 365 -15.06 -5.62 -5.79
N ALA A 366 -14.22 -4.60 -5.61
CA ALA A 366 -14.41 -3.28 -6.19
C ALA A 366 -14.43 -3.33 -7.74
N GLN A 367 -13.51 -4.08 -8.35
CA GLN A 367 -13.47 -4.30 -9.79
C GLN A 367 -14.74 -5.01 -10.29
N ILE A 368 -15.21 -6.04 -9.58
CA ILE A 368 -16.46 -6.73 -9.91
C ILE A 368 -17.66 -5.77 -9.83
N GLU A 369 -17.78 -5.00 -8.75
CA GLU A 369 -18.89 -4.06 -8.56
C GLU A 369 -18.92 -3.00 -9.67
N LEU A 370 -17.81 -2.31 -9.93
CA LEU A 370 -17.72 -1.28 -10.96
C LEU A 370 -17.98 -1.85 -12.36
N TRP A 371 -17.49 -3.06 -12.65
CA TRP A 371 -17.63 -3.67 -13.97
C TRP A 371 -19.05 -4.19 -14.24
N THR A 372 -19.68 -4.81 -13.24
CA THR A 372 -20.95 -5.54 -13.40
C THR A 372 -22.18 -4.74 -12.99
N LYS A 373 -22.03 -3.69 -12.17
CA LYS A 373 -23.12 -2.84 -11.66
C LYS A 373 -22.90 -1.36 -11.96
N GLN A 374 -22.44 -1.06 -13.17
CA GLN A 374 -22.10 0.30 -13.60
C GLN A 374 -23.23 1.33 -13.34
N SER A 375 -24.51 0.94 -13.43
CA SER A 375 -25.65 1.82 -13.16
C SER A 375 -25.70 2.36 -11.72
N ASP A 376 -25.09 1.66 -10.79
CA ASP A 376 -25.18 1.94 -9.35
C ASP A 376 -24.12 2.98 -8.92
N TYR A 377 -23.09 3.19 -9.75
CA TYR A 377 -21.94 4.06 -9.48
C TYR A 377 -21.90 5.26 -10.41
N LYS A 378 -22.42 6.39 -9.92
CA LYS A 378 -22.23 7.69 -10.59
C LYS A 378 -20.80 8.20 -10.41
N VAL A 379 -20.35 9.11 -11.28
CA VAL A 379 -19.06 9.80 -11.09
C VAL A 379 -18.98 10.40 -9.69
N GLY A 380 -17.94 10.02 -8.95
CA GLY A 380 -17.76 10.31 -7.53
C GLY A 380 -16.91 9.24 -6.86
N VAL A 381 -16.61 9.44 -5.57
CA VAL A 381 -15.85 8.49 -4.74
C VAL A 381 -16.82 7.77 -3.81
N HIS A 382 -16.88 6.45 -3.92
CA HIS A 382 -17.78 5.56 -3.18
C HIS A 382 -17.00 4.66 -2.24
N LEU A 383 -17.61 4.24 -1.14
CA LEU A 383 -17.08 3.18 -0.29
C LEU A 383 -17.54 1.82 -0.82
N LEU A 384 -16.74 0.79 -0.56
CA LEU A 384 -17.19 -0.58 -0.78
C LEU A 384 -18.39 -0.87 0.17
N PRO A 385 -19.49 -1.49 -0.31
CA PRO A 385 -20.61 -1.85 0.55
C PRO A 385 -20.18 -2.67 1.76
N LYS A 386 -20.73 -2.37 2.94
CA LYS A 386 -20.35 -3.04 4.20
C LYS A 386 -20.49 -4.55 4.16
N SER A 387 -21.49 -5.08 3.44
CA SER A 387 -21.67 -6.52 3.27
C SER A 387 -20.51 -7.17 2.51
N LEU A 388 -19.88 -6.46 1.57
CA LEU A 388 -18.69 -6.95 0.86
C LEU A 388 -17.45 -6.87 1.75
N ASP A 389 -17.32 -5.82 2.56
CA ASP A 389 -16.23 -5.69 3.54
C ASP A 389 -16.30 -6.80 4.61
N GLU A 390 -17.50 -7.10 5.13
CA GLU A 390 -17.74 -8.26 6.01
C GLU A 390 -17.48 -9.59 5.30
N GLN A 391 -17.79 -9.69 4.00
CA GLN A 391 -17.45 -10.87 3.19
C GLN A 391 -15.92 -11.05 3.09
N VAL A 392 -15.15 -9.97 2.95
CA VAL A 392 -13.67 -10.05 2.98
C VAL A 392 -13.23 -10.65 4.30
N ALA A 393 -13.68 -10.14 5.44
CA ALA A 393 -13.28 -10.68 6.75
C ALA A 393 -13.65 -12.17 6.86
N ALA A 394 -14.89 -12.52 6.51
CA ALA A 394 -15.39 -13.90 6.56
C ALA A 394 -14.54 -14.87 5.71
N ALA A 395 -14.04 -14.43 4.56
CA ALA A 395 -13.20 -15.22 3.66
C ALA A 395 -11.85 -15.64 4.28
N HIS A 396 -11.40 -14.97 5.33
CA HIS A 396 -10.11 -15.22 5.98
C HIS A 396 -10.22 -16.00 7.29
N LEU A 397 -11.42 -16.15 7.85
CA LEU A 397 -11.61 -16.70 9.20
C LEU A 397 -11.25 -18.18 9.32
N GLU A 398 -11.61 -19.00 8.32
CA GLU A 398 -11.33 -20.44 8.34
C GLU A 398 -9.83 -20.73 8.36
N HIS A 399 -9.04 -19.95 7.61
CA HIS A 399 -7.58 -20.06 7.57
C HIS A 399 -6.93 -19.86 8.95
N LEU A 400 -7.54 -19.01 9.78
CA LEU A 400 -7.09 -18.73 11.15
C LEU A 400 -7.70 -19.70 12.18
N GLY A 401 -8.51 -20.67 11.76
CA GLY A 401 -9.24 -21.58 12.66
C GLY A 401 -10.35 -20.89 13.45
N VAL A 402 -10.82 -19.72 13.01
CA VAL A 402 -11.89 -18.97 13.70
C VAL A 402 -13.25 -19.60 13.40
N LYS A 403 -14.03 -19.85 14.46
CA LYS A 403 -15.42 -20.32 14.37
C LYS A 403 -16.37 -19.18 14.68
N LEU A 404 -17.02 -18.64 13.64
CA LEU A 404 -17.92 -17.49 13.78
C LEU A 404 -19.28 -17.91 14.34
N THR A 405 -19.71 -17.28 15.43
CA THR A 405 -21.07 -17.45 15.98
C THR A 405 -22.11 -16.93 14.99
N LYS A 406 -23.23 -17.65 14.85
CA LYS A 406 -24.39 -17.22 14.05
C LYS A 406 -25.52 -16.77 14.97
N LEU A 407 -26.17 -15.66 14.63
CA LEU A 407 -27.36 -15.21 15.33
C LEU A 407 -28.50 -16.21 15.12
N SER A 408 -29.21 -16.55 16.20
CA SER A 408 -30.54 -17.17 16.08
C SER A 408 -31.56 -16.16 15.55
N SER A 409 -32.71 -16.64 15.08
CA SER A 409 -33.80 -15.78 14.60
C SER A 409 -34.26 -14.81 15.70
N ASP A 410 -34.41 -15.28 16.93
CA ASP A 410 -34.81 -14.45 18.08
C ASP A 410 -33.80 -13.33 18.37
N GLN A 411 -32.50 -13.61 18.26
CA GLN A 411 -31.46 -12.59 18.45
C GLN A 411 -31.45 -11.54 17.33
N SER A 412 -31.64 -11.99 16.09
CA SER A 412 -31.74 -11.11 14.91
C SER A 412 -32.94 -10.16 15.04
N GLU A 413 -34.11 -10.68 15.44
CA GLU A 413 -35.31 -9.88 15.70
C GLU A 413 -35.09 -8.89 16.86
N TYR A 414 -34.51 -9.35 17.98
CA TYR A 414 -34.23 -8.50 19.14
C TYR A 414 -33.30 -7.32 18.80
N LEU A 415 -32.24 -7.57 18.01
CA LEU A 415 -31.29 -6.55 17.60
C LEU A 415 -31.77 -5.68 16.44
N GLY A 416 -32.79 -6.13 15.70
CA GLY A 416 -33.25 -5.48 14.48
C GLY A 416 -32.22 -5.50 13.34
N ILE A 417 -31.36 -6.52 13.28
CA ILE A 417 -30.34 -6.69 12.24
C ILE A 417 -30.47 -8.06 11.57
N PRO A 418 -30.22 -8.21 10.25
CA PRO A 418 -30.31 -9.51 9.58
C PRO A 418 -29.28 -10.53 10.10
N GLN A 419 -29.62 -11.82 10.08
CA GLN A 419 -28.71 -12.90 10.52
C GLN A 419 -27.39 -12.97 9.71
N GLU A 420 -27.42 -12.53 8.46
CA GLU A 420 -26.28 -12.50 7.54
C GLU A 420 -25.69 -11.09 7.35
N GLY A 421 -26.09 -10.14 8.19
CA GLY A 421 -25.59 -8.77 8.16
C GLY A 421 -26.25 -7.86 7.12
N PRO A 422 -25.72 -6.62 6.93
CA PRO A 422 -24.59 -6.05 7.65
C PRO A 422 -24.84 -5.91 9.16
N PHE A 423 -23.81 -6.15 9.98
CA PHE A 423 -23.95 -6.24 11.44
C PHE A 423 -23.70 -4.93 12.19
N LYS A 424 -23.27 -3.88 11.48
CA LYS A 424 -22.93 -2.58 12.04
C LYS A 424 -23.48 -1.45 11.17
N PRO A 425 -23.88 -0.31 11.76
CA PRO A 425 -24.28 0.85 10.99
C PRO A 425 -23.08 1.46 10.24
N GLU A 426 -23.35 2.30 9.24
CA GLU A 426 -22.29 2.92 8.43
C GLU A 426 -21.32 3.81 9.24
N ILE A 427 -21.80 4.44 10.32
CA ILE A 427 -20.99 5.33 11.17
C ILE A 427 -20.07 4.60 12.16
N TYR A 428 -20.11 3.27 12.21
CA TYR A 428 -19.35 2.46 13.15
C TYR A 428 -17.86 2.45 12.79
N ARG A 429 -16.97 2.56 13.78
CA ARG A 429 -15.51 2.69 13.59
C ARG A 429 -14.72 1.39 13.82
N TYR A 430 -15.43 0.26 13.74
CA TYR A 430 -15.02 -1.11 14.08
C TYR A 430 -15.09 -1.47 15.56
#